data_AF-A0A453DZP2-F1
#
_entry.id   AF-A0A453DZP2-F1
#
_cell.length_a   1.000
_cell.length_b   1.000
_cell.length_c   1.000
_cell.angle_alpha   90.00
_cell.angle_beta   90.00
_cell.angle_gamma   90.00
#
_symmetry.space_group_name_H-M   'P 1'
#
loop_
_entity.id
_entity.type
_entity.pdbx_description
1 polymer ?
#
loop_
_entity_poly.entity_id
_entity_poly.type
_entity_poly.pdbx_seq_one_letter_code
_entity_poly.pdbx_strand_id
1 'polypeptide(L)'
;VFLNHFVVGMSPLAAVQSPRVYHKLVPNVVRYEDATMADGEVIEFSTEAMEFLRRRGHVLESTSPGAVCQLIVQDLLAPVSGGGGGGGENVFRGMLTAVSDPRKDGSPAGV
;
A
#
# COMPACT_ATOMS: atom_id res chain seq x y z
N VAL A 1 -2.40 -2.52 2.30
CA VAL A 1 -1.40 -1.57 2.84
C VAL A 1 -0.84 -2.00 4.19
N PHE A 2 -1.56 -1.91 5.32
CA PHE A 2 -0.98 -2.26 6.64
C PHE A 2 -0.42 -3.69 6.69
N LEU A 3 -1.22 -4.70 6.31
CA LEU A 3 -0.77 -6.09 6.27
C LEU A 3 0.44 -6.27 5.33
N ASN A 4 0.40 -5.64 4.16
CA ASN A 4 1.48 -5.71 3.18
C ASN A 4 2.81 -5.16 3.76
N HIS A 5 2.77 -4.02 4.43
CA HIS A 5 3.98 -3.43 4.98
C HIS A 5 4.45 -4.13 6.26
N PHE A 6 3.60 -4.24 7.27
CA PHE A 6 4.02 -4.67 8.60
C PHE A 6 4.01 -6.18 8.82
N VAL A 7 3.23 -6.94 8.04
CA VAL A 7 3.14 -8.41 8.18
C VAL A 7 3.91 -9.12 7.08
N VAL A 8 3.74 -8.70 5.82
CA VAL A 8 4.44 -9.30 4.67
C VAL A 8 5.84 -8.73 4.49
N GLY A 9 6.13 -7.53 5.01
CA GLY A 9 7.45 -6.91 4.92
C GLY A 9 7.73 -6.20 3.60
N MET A 10 6.68 -5.82 2.85
CA MET A 10 6.85 -5.01 1.64
C MET A 10 7.35 -3.61 1.98
N SER A 11 8.07 -2.96 1.06
CA SER A 11 8.41 -1.54 1.21
C SER A 11 7.12 -0.69 1.30
N PRO A 12 7.15 0.51 1.91
CA PRO A 12 5.98 1.38 2.00
C PRO A 12 5.33 1.63 0.62
N LEU A 13 6.15 1.86 -0.42
CA LEU A 13 5.68 2.08 -1.79
C LEU A 13 5.00 0.84 -2.37
N ALA A 14 5.65 -0.33 -2.30
CA ALA A 14 5.08 -1.58 -2.80
C ALA A 14 3.77 -1.94 -2.06
N ALA A 15 3.69 -1.68 -0.76
CA ALA A 15 2.51 -1.93 0.05
C ALA A 15 1.29 -1.07 -0.35
N VAL A 16 1.54 0.15 -0.84
CA VAL A 16 0.52 1.07 -1.37
C VAL A 16 0.14 0.70 -2.81
N GLN A 17 1.12 0.40 -3.66
CA GLN A 17 0.89 0.09 -5.07
C GLN A 17 0.20 -1.26 -5.29
N SER A 18 0.43 -2.24 -4.40
CA SER A 18 -0.15 -3.58 -4.49
C SER A 18 -1.64 -3.58 -4.86
N PRO A 19 -2.08 -4.48 -5.76
CA PRO A 19 -3.49 -4.61 -6.13
C PRO A 19 -4.33 -4.96 -4.90
N ARG A 20 -5.51 -4.37 -4.79
CA ARG A 20 -6.41 -4.56 -3.64
C ARG A 20 -7.54 -5.48 -4.00
N VAL A 21 -7.92 -6.28 -3.01
CA VAL A 21 -9.07 -7.18 -3.08
C VAL A 21 -10.06 -6.76 -2.00
N TYR A 22 -11.33 -6.70 -2.36
CA TYR A 22 -12.42 -6.32 -1.46
C TYR A 22 -13.57 -7.30 -1.57
N HIS A 23 -14.05 -7.78 -0.44
CA HIS A 23 -15.27 -8.56 -0.33
C HIS A 23 -16.08 -8.02 0.84
N LYS A 24 -17.40 -7.95 0.66
CA LYS A 24 -18.35 -7.78 1.75
C LYS A 24 -19.36 -8.91 1.65
N LEU A 25 -19.97 -9.27 2.79
CA LEU A 25 -20.87 -10.43 2.86
C LEU A 25 -21.98 -10.41 1.78
N VAL A 26 -22.61 -9.25 1.57
CA VAL A 26 -23.64 -9.05 0.54
C VAL A 26 -23.29 -7.80 -0.31
N PRO A 27 -23.20 -7.92 -1.65
CA PRO A 27 -23.30 -9.15 -2.44
C PRO A 27 -22.05 -10.03 -2.26
N ASN A 28 -22.23 -11.35 -2.34
CA ASN A 28 -21.14 -12.33 -2.19
C ASN A 28 -20.25 -12.38 -3.44
N VAL A 29 -19.47 -11.32 -3.67
CA VAL A 29 -18.57 -11.16 -4.81
C VAL A 29 -17.25 -10.58 -4.33
N VAL A 30 -16.15 -11.17 -4.77
CA VAL A 30 -14.79 -10.66 -4.53
C VAL A 30 -14.45 -9.69 -5.64
N ARG A 31 -14.30 -8.41 -5.29
CA ARG A 31 -13.82 -7.37 -6.20
C ARG A 31 -12.31 -7.28 -6.15
N TYR A 32 -11.67 -7.12 -7.30
CA TYR A 32 -10.23 -6.94 -7.39
C TYR A 32 -9.90 -5.80 -8.34
N GLU A 33 -8.78 -5.12 -8.07
CA GLU A 33 -8.27 -4.07 -8.95
C GLU A 33 -7.49 -4.66 -10.11
N ASP A 34 -7.74 -4.12 -11.29
CA ASP A 34 -7.02 -4.45 -12.52
C ASP A 34 -7.12 -3.23 -13.45
N ALA A 35 -6.12 -2.35 -13.38
CA ALA A 35 -6.15 -1.06 -14.05
C ALA A 35 -4.76 -0.44 -14.25
N THR A 36 -4.65 0.37 -15.30
CA THR A 36 -3.51 1.27 -15.53
C THR A 36 -3.86 2.67 -15.03
N MET A 37 -3.00 3.25 -14.19
CA MET A 37 -3.16 4.60 -13.62
C MET A 37 -2.78 5.68 -14.65
N ALA A 38 -3.12 6.93 -14.34
CA ALA A 38 -2.87 8.07 -15.23
C ALA A 38 -1.38 8.33 -15.50
N ASP A 39 -0.51 7.97 -14.57
CA ASP A 39 0.95 8.04 -14.67
C ASP A 39 1.57 6.83 -15.40
N GLY A 40 0.75 5.88 -15.85
CA GLY A 40 1.18 4.67 -16.54
C GLY A 40 1.46 3.47 -15.61
N GLU A 41 1.33 3.64 -14.28
CA GLU A 41 1.53 2.54 -13.34
C GLU A 41 0.47 1.45 -13.55
N VAL A 42 0.91 0.20 -13.70
CA VAL A 42 0.03 -0.96 -13.92
C VAL A 42 -0.24 -1.64 -12.58
N ILE A 43 -1.51 -1.67 -12.19
CA ILE A 43 -1.98 -2.34 -10.98
C ILE A 43 -2.79 -3.55 -11.43
N GLU A 44 -2.11 -4.70 -11.49
CA GLU A 44 -2.69 -5.94 -11.98
C GLU A 44 -2.83 -6.95 -10.83
N PHE A 45 -4.01 -7.56 -10.72
CA PHE A 45 -4.22 -8.69 -9.83
C PHE A 45 -3.77 -9.99 -10.51
N SER A 46 -2.91 -10.77 -9.83
CA SER A 46 -2.24 -11.88 -10.49
C SER A 46 -3.19 -12.98 -10.98
N THR A 47 -2.89 -13.56 -12.14
CA THR A 47 -3.67 -14.65 -12.73
C THR A 47 -3.70 -15.87 -11.81
N GLU A 48 -2.59 -16.17 -11.13
CA GLU A 48 -2.50 -17.28 -10.19
C GLU A 48 -3.43 -17.07 -8.97
N ALA A 49 -3.54 -15.83 -8.48
CA ALA A 49 -4.43 -15.50 -7.36
C ALA A 49 -5.90 -15.57 -7.80
N MET A 50 -6.22 -15.11 -9.01
CA MET A 50 -7.57 -15.26 -9.58
C MET A 50 -7.98 -16.74 -9.68
N GLU A 51 -7.12 -17.59 -10.22
CA GLU A 51 -7.38 -19.03 -10.30
C GLU A 51 -7.52 -19.67 -8.91
N PHE A 52 -6.66 -19.29 -7.97
CA PHE A 52 -6.71 -19.77 -6.59
C PHE A 52 -8.07 -19.50 -5.94
N LEU A 53 -8.65 -18.32 -6.18
CA LEU A 53 -9.96 -17.93 -5.65
C LEU A 53 -11.10 -18.65 -6.38
N ARG A 54 -11.06 -18.73 -7.72
CA ARG A 54 -12.07 -19.43 -8.52
C ARG A 54 -12.17 -20.90 -8.15
N ARG A 55 -11.04 -21.59 -7.94
CA ARG A 55 -11.01 -23.00 -7.48
C ARG A 55 -11.67 -23.22 -6.12
N ARG A 56 -11.84 -22.16 -5.32
CA ARG A 56 -12.52 -22.18 -4.01
C ARG A 56 -13.97 -21.72 -4.06
N GLY A 57 -14.52 -21.49 -5.26
CA GLY A 57 -15.91 -21.10 -5.47
C GLY A 57 -16.17 -19.60 -5.30
N HIS A 58 -15.13 -18.76 -5.24
CA HIS A 58 -15.32 -17.31 -5.23
C HIS A 58 -15.73 -16.80 -6.62
N VAL A 59 -16.74 -15.93 -6.64
CA VAL A 59 -17.10 -15.14 -7.81
C VAL A 59 -16.23 -13.89 -7.82
N LEU A 60 -15.53 -13.65 -8.93
CA LEU A 60 -14.63 -12.51 -9.09
C LEU A 60 -15.22 -11.47 -10.03
N GLU A 61 -15.04 -10.19 -9.70
CA GLU A 61 -15.44 -9.05 -10.51
C GLU A 61 -14.29 -8.03 -10.51
N SER A 62 -13.76 -7.68 -11.69
CA SER A 62 -12.79 -6.57 -11.80
C SER A 62 -13.50 -5.25 -11.47
N THR A 63 -12.80 -4.33 -10.84
CA THR A 63 -13.34 -3.01 -10.50
C THR A 63 -12.33 -1.91 -10.81
N SER A 64 -12.84 -0.69 -11.00
CA SER A 64 -12.02 0.51 -11.05
C SER A 64 -11.19 0.64 -9.76
N PRO A 65 -10.07 1.37 -9.79
CA PRO A 65 -9.22 1.57 -8.62
C PRO A 65 -10.07 1.99 -7.41
N GLY A 66 -9.87 1.28 -6.31
CA GLY A 66 -10.70 1.38 -5.11
C GLY A 66 -10.28 2.53 -4.21
N ALA A 67 -9.96 2.20 -2.96
CA ALA A 67 -9.52 3.20 -1.99
C ALA A 67 -8.25 3.94 -2.46
N VAL A 68 -7.96 5.09 -1.87
CA VAL A 68 -6.70 5.82 -2.00
C VAL A 68 -6.03 5.86 -0.63
N CYS A 69 -4.76 5.47 -0.55
CA CYS A 69 -4.01 5.42 0.72
C CYS A 69 -2.74 6.27 0.66
N GLN A 70 -2.65 7.23 1.57
CA GLN A 70 -1.42 7.98 1.82
C GLN A 70 -0.75 7.35 3.04
N LEU A 71 0.53 7.02 2.95
CA LEU A 71 1.26 6.29 4.00
C LEU A 71 2.52 7.05 4.40
N ILE A 72 2.71 7.24 5.70
CA ILE A 72 3.96 7.71 6.28
C ILE A 72 4.42 6.64 7.27
N VAL A 73 5.66 6.18 7.12
CA VAL A 73 6.31 5.23 8.02
C VAL A 73 7.49 5.92 8.68
N GLN A 74 7.58 5.79 10.01
CA GLN A 74 8.74 6.23 10.78
C GLN A 74 9.57 5.02 11.18
N ASP A 75 10.80 4.93 10.68
CA ASP A 75 11.77 3.94 11.11
C ASP A 75 12.64 4.54 12.23
N LEU A 76 12.38 4.11 13.47
CA LEU A 76 13.07 4.60 14.66
C LEU A 76 14.50 4.10 14.80
N LEU A 77 14.88 3.05 14.06
CA LEU A 77 16.22 2.46 14.11
C LEU A 77 17.11 3.00 12.98
N ALA A 78 16.51 3.50 11.90
CA ALA A 78 17.24 4.15 10.82
C ALA A 78 17.82 5.51 11.28
N PRO A 79 19.15 5.72 11.13
CA PRO A 79 19.77 6.97 11.54
C PRO A 79 19.31 8.14 10.67
N VAL A 80 19.04 9.29 11.30
CA VAL A 80 18.83 10.56 10.60
C VAL A 80 20.17 11.26 10.43
N SER A 81 20.65 11.41 9.20
CA SER A 81 21.85 12.19 8.91
C SER A 81 21.65 13.66 9.32
N GLY A 82 22.51 14.18 10.20
CA GLY A 82 22.52 15.61 10.57
C GLY A 82 21.76 16.01 11.84
N GLY A 83 21.19 15.05 12.59
CA GLY A 83 20.51 15.34 13.86
C GLY A 83 21.48 15.57 15.02
N GLY A 84 21.97 16.80 15.20
CA GLY A 84 22.75 17.21 16.37
C GLY A 84 22.10 16.76 17.70
N GLY A 85 22.92 16.17 18.57
CA GLY A 85 22.50 15.63 19.87
C GLY A 85 21.95 16.71 20.79
N GLY A 86 20.62 16.75 20.92
CA GLY A 86 19.93 17.75 21.73
C GLY A 86 18.44 17.45 21.95
N GLY A 87 18.05 16.17 21.91
CA GLY A 87 16.71 15.74 22.32
C GLY A 87 16.78 15.18 23.74
N GLY A 88 15.88 15.63 24.63
CA GLY A 88 15.71 14.99 25.94
C GLY A 88 15.39 13.49 25.80
N GLU A 89 15.56 12.73 26.89
CA GLU A 89 15.61 11.25 26.93
C GLU A 89 14.46 10.47 26.26
N ASN A 90 13.42 11.15 25.75
CA ASN A 90 12.23 10.55 25.12
C ASN A 90 11.93 11.01 23.68
N VAL A 91 12.85 11.70 22.99
CA VAL A 91 12.63 12.13 21.59
C VAL A 91 13.28 11.15 20.62
N PHE A 92 12.47 10.26 20.03
CA PHE A 92 12.93 9.34 18.99
C PHE A 92 12.98 10.04 17.63
N ARG A 93 14.18 10.14 17.05
CA ARG A 93 14.41 10.64 15.70
C ARG A 93 14.66 9.45 14.79
N GLY A 94 13.82 9.30 13.77
CA GLY A 94 13.88 8.18 12.83
C GLY A 94 13.60 8.65 11.41
N MET A 95 14.01 7.87 10.43
CA MET A 95 13.78 8.17 9.02
C MET A 95 12.27 8.13 8.73
N LEU A 96 11.75 9.18 8.09
CA LEU A 96 10.38 9.21 7.59
C LEU A 96 10.36 8.82 6.12
N THR A 97 9.58 7.81 5.79
CA THR A 97 9.26 7.45 4.41
C THR A 97 7.79 7.78 4.15
N ALA A 98 7.55 8.77 3.29
CA ALA A 98 6.21 9.16 2.87
C ALA A 98 5.94 8.66 1.45
N VAL A 99 4.72 8.15 1.22
CA VAL A 99 4.28 7.55 -0.04
C VAL A 99 2.88 8.04 -0.37
N SER A 100 2.71 8.48 -1.62
CA SER A 100 1.41 8.77 -2.22
C SER A 100 0.93 7.61 -3.07
N ASP A 101 -0.38 7.33 -3.01
CA ASP A 101 -1.02 6.37 -3.88
C ASP A 101 -1.02 6.84 -5.35
N PRO A 102 -0.55 6.04 -6.32
CA PRO A 102 -0.63 6.38 -7.74
C PRO A 102 -2.09 6.54 -8.22
N ARG A 103 -3.07 5.95 -7.51
CA ARG A 103 -4.51 6.08 -7.83
C ARG A 103 -5.06 7.51 -7.74
N LYS A 104 -4.31 8.47 -7.18
CA LYS A 104 -4.74 9.87 -7.00
C LYS A 104 -3.72 10.89 -7.51
N ASP A 105 -2.69 10.48 -8.23
CA ASP A 105 -1.66 11.38 -8.80
C ASP A 105 -1.10 12.38 -7.76
N GLY A 106 -0.87 11.91 -6.54
CA GLY A 106 -0.36 12.72 -5.44
C GLY A 106 1.15 12.56 -5.27
N SER A 107 1.79 13.53 -4.62
CA SER A 107 3.22 13.48 -4.32
C SER A 107 3.48 13.76 -2.84
N PRO A 108 4.30 12.94 -2.16
CA PRO A 108 4.70 13.23 -0.80
C PRO A 108 5.68 14.42 -0.78
N ALA A 109 5.71 15.15 0.32
CA ALA A 109 6.66 16.23 0.57
C ALA A 109 7.08 16.22 2.05
N GLY A 110 8.28 16.69 2.34
CA GLY A 110 8.83 16.75 3.70
C GLY A 110 10.01 17.73 3.78
N VAL A 111 10.32 18.14 5.02
CA VAL A 111 11.43 19.04 5.39
C VAL A 111 12.24 18.43 6.53
#